data_AF-A0A9X3CLG7-F1
#
_entry.id   AF-A0A9X3CLG7-F1
#
_cell.length_a   1.000
_cell.length_b   1.000
_cell.length_c   1.000
_cell.angle_alpha   90.00
_cell.angle_beta   90.00
_cell.angle_gamma   90.00
#
_symmetry.space_group_name_H-M   'P 1'
#
loop_
_entity.id
_entity.type
_entity.pdbx_description
1 polymer ?
#
loop_
_entity_poly.entity_id
_entity_poly.type
_entity_poly.pdbx_seq_one_letter_code
_entity_poly.pdbx_strand_id
1 'polypeptide(L)'
;MNSFENLIAPISTEAPTGGYLKLDRTEYRAIRNRYNASLSSFRQLIETPETFNDADLVDVNRHNWSTFRDTVEQALCQKTKDLELLSWYITTLAFSNSPLPDLANGFRLLVVYLDTFWDSLHPTLPNSKSNSDTDDNQQKERAEFRIKPLMQFVGDAPDAGALFMPAQFIHLVGNINYSNYLHAENSGTVDALKKQASDQFNSSVTDNVLALDSILSELVKVETALNRRCLEANIAPIRLKYVHDIFQTLLQALRILVGDKYDRWPLDAVNSESKDNQPTEGNAASIKQDSTLGASLLNNTVSESLTPNDSVSKVSKSNTPTSPMNALNTPKLNSCEQLKNREQAFRQLGELAEYFRQTEPHSPTSYLLERAIQWGHLSLPELMSVLMGHDPSALNHIDALIGVNDKPIKLTTPSTKRQTNSVAEDMSSTAINANSNSNSNTDAVGSASAHNESEENQTNTKSEISDFNW
;
A
#
# COMPACT_ATOMS: atom_id res chain seq x y z
N MET A 1 26.70 6.72 -14.46
CA MET A 1 27.50 5.93 -13.49
C MET A 1 26.55 5.34 -12.49
N ASN A 2 26.84 4.15 -11.98
CA ASN A 2 25.80 3.26 -11.46
C ASN A 2 25.40 3.63 -10.02
N SER A 3 24.21 4.23 -9.87
CA SER A 3 23.56 4.45 -8.57
C SER A 3 23.50 3.16 -7.74
N PHE A 4 23.11 2.03 -8.37
CA PHE A 4 23.07 0.71 -7.75
C PHE A 4 24.41 0.30 -7.09
N GLU A 5 25.54 0.49 -7.77
CA GLU A 5 26.88 0.16 -7.23
C GLU A 5 27.22 1.03 -6.01
N ASN A 6 26.90 2.34 -6.07
CA ASN A 6 27.10 3.26 -4.95
C ASN A 6 26.21 2.91 -3.74
N LEU A 7 24.98 2.44 -4.00
CA LEU A 7 24.03 2.02 -2.97
C LEU A 7 24.45 0.72 -2.29
N ILE A 8 25.08 -0.23 -2.99
CA ILE A 8 25.61 -1.46 -2.38
C ILE A 8 27.03 -1.31 -1.79
N ALA A 9 27.78 -0.25 -2.14
CA ALA A 9 29.11 -0.02 -1.60
C ALA A 9 29.08 0.30 -0.08
N PRO A 10 30.02 -0.23 0.73
CA PRO A 10 30.13 0.12 2.16
C PRO A 10 30.52 1.60 2.36
N ILE A 11 30.03 2.23 3.43
CA ILE A 11 30.27 3.66 3.72
C ILE A 11 31.74 3.95 4.04
N SER A 12 32.39 3.10 4.87
CA SER A 12 33.84 3.06 5.02
C SER A 12 34.32 1.65 5.40
N THR A 13 35.64 1.46 5.45
CA THR A 13 36.29 0.22 5.92
C THR A 13 36.08 -0.07 7.41
N GLU A 14 35.90 0.97 8.22
CA GLU A 14 35.74 0.90 9.69
C GLU A 14 34.25 0.88 10.09
N ALA A 15 33.39 1.51 9.28
CA ALA A 15 31.95 1.57 9.50
C ALA A 15 31.18 1.28 8.19
N PRO A 16 31.10 0.01 7.75
CA PRO A 16 30.46 -0.36 6.47
C PRO A 16 29.02 0.13 6.31
N THR A 17 28.29 0.26 7.42
CA THR A 17 26.89 0.73 7.47
C THR A 17 26.73 2.18 7.93
N GLY A 18 27.83 2.91 8.16
CA GLY A 18 27.82 4.30 8.58
C GLY A 18 27.07 4.56 9.91
N GLY A 19 26.54 5.78 10.07
CA GLY A 19 25.87 6.22 11.29
C GLY A 19 24.37 5.95 11.31
N TYR A 20 23.80 5.65 12.49
CA TYR A 20 22.35 5.55 12.67
C TYR A 20 21.73 6.97 12.71
N LEU A 21 21.27 7.46 11.56
CA LEU A 21 20.87 8.87 11.41
C LEU A 21 19.75 9.31 12.35
N LYS A 22 18.91 8.41 12.87
CA LYS A 22 17.86 8.73 13.86
C LYS A 22 18.41 9.29 15.18
N LEU A 23 19.72 9.12 15.44
CA LEU A 23 20.43 9.78 16.55
C LEU A 23 20.86 11.22 16.18
N ASP A 24 21.19 11.50 14.91
CA ASP A 24 21.27 12.86 14.39
C ASP A 24 19.86 13.43 14.15
N ARG A 25 19.32 14.00 15.22
CA ARG A 25 18.00 14.65 15.25
C ARG A 25 17.85 15.85 14.29
N THR A 26 18.92 16.32 13.65
CA THR A 26 18.88 17.42 12.69
C THR A 26 18.76 16.85 11.28
N GLU A 27 19.67 15.97 10.89
CA GLU A 27 19.67 15.33 9.57
C GLU A 27 18.44 14.43 9.36
N TYR A 28 18.13 13.54 10.30
CA TYR A 28 16.96 12.65 10.15
C TYR A 28 15.64 13.42 10.04
N ARG A 29 15.51 14.58 10.71
CA ARG A 29 14.34 15.46 10.55
C ARG A 29 14.29 16.10 9.17
N ALA A 30 15.42 16.53 8.61
CA ALA A 30 15.45 17.08 7.25
C ALA A 30 14.99 16.04 6.21
N ILE A 31 15.47 14.79 6.32
CA ILE A 31 15.05 13.68 5.46
C ILE A 31 13.54 13.37 5.66
N ARG A 32 13.09 13.19 6.90
CA ARG A 32 11.67 12.90 7.21
C ARG A 32 10.73 14.01 6.75
N ASN A 33 11.13 15.28 6.83
CA ASN A 33 10.32 16.40 6.37
C ASN A 33 10.11 16.39 4.85
N ARG A 34 11.13 15.97 4.07
CA ARG A 34 10.96 15.77 2.61
C ARG A 34 10.04 14.59 2.29
N TYR A 35 10.11 13.50 3.05
CA TYR A 35 9.17 12.38 2.92
C TYR A 35 7.72 12.83 3.19
N ASN A 36 7.50 13.53 4.30
CA ASN A 36 6.19 14.08 4.68
C ASN A 36 5.63 15.07 3.63
N ALA A 37 6.48 15.89 3.01
CA ALA A 37 6.10 16.79 1.93
C ALA A 37 5.65 16.01 0.68
N SER A 38 6.41 14.98 0.28
CA SER A 38 6.10 14.12 -0.87
C SER A 38 4.81 13.31 -0.66
N LEU A 39 4.59 12.78 0.55
CA LEU A 39 3.32 12.15 0.93
C LEU A 39 2.14 13.14 0.93
N SER A 40 2.37 14.43 1.20
CA SER A 40 1.32 15.44 1.18
C SER A 40 0.94 15.86 -0.24
N SER A 41 1.92 16.13 -1.11
CA SER A 41 1.64 16.42 -2.52
C SER A 41 1.03 15.23 -3.25
N PHE A 42 1.41 13.99 -2.91
CA PHE A 42 0.78 12.82 -3.50
C PHE A 42 -0.68 12.68 -3.06
N ARG A 43 -0.99 12.93 -1.78
CA ARG A 43 -2.37 12.91 -1.28
C ARG A 43 -3.26 13.98 -1.94
N GLN A 44 -2.72 15.16 -2.22
CA GLN A 44 -3.41 16.20 -2.97
C GLN A 44 -3.66 15.79 -4.44
N LEU A 45 -2.68 15.17 -5.09
CA LEU A 45 -2.78 14.69 -6.47
C LEU A 45 -3.74 13.49 -6.66
N ILE A 46 -4.14 12.80 -5.59
CA ILE A 46 -5.10 11.69 -5.64
C ILE A 46 -6.45 12.03 -4.97
N GLU A 47 -6.67 13.27 -4.57
CA GLU A 47 -7.87 13.68 -3.83
C GLU A 47 -9.13 13.58 -4.69
N THR A 48 -9.05 13.94 -5.99
CA THR A 48 -10.10 13.69 -6.98
C THR A 48 -9.51 13.27 -8.33
N PRO A 49 -10.26 12.57 -9.21
CA PRO A 49 -9.79 12.20 -10.55
C PRO A 49 -9.37 13.40 -11.41
N GLU A 50 -9.95 14.57 -11.18
CA GLU A 50 -9.70 15.79 -11.94
C GLU A 50 -8.34 16.41 -11.63
N THR A 51 -7.81 16.24 -10.41
CA THR A 51 -6.51 16.82 -9.98
C THR A 51 -5.32 16.33 -10.80
N PHE A 52 -5.41 15.16 -11.46
CA PHE A 52 -4.41 14.68 -12.42
C PHE A 52 -4.30 15.52 -13.70
N ASN A 53 -5.26 16.41 -13.97
CA ASN A 53 -5.22 17.36 -15.09
C ASN A 53 -4.62 18.72 -14.70
N ASP A 54 -4.36 18.94 -13.40
CA ASP A 54 -3.67 20.12 -12.91
C ASP A 54 -2.16 19.93 -13.05
N ALA A 55 -1.57 20.63 -14.01
CA ALA A 55 -0.15 20.54 -14.31
C ALA A 55 0.74 20.99 -13.13
N ASP A 56 0.31 21.99 -12.37
CA ASP A 56 1.07 22.52 -11.23
C ASP A 56 1.10 21.49 -10.09
N LEU A 57 -0.03 20.83 -9.79
CA LEU A 57 -0.08 19.74 -8.81
C LEU A 57 0.75 18.51 -9.24
N VAL A 58 0.69 18.14 -10.52
CA VAL A 58 1.48 17.04 -11.09
C VAL A 58 2.99 17.33 -10.95
N ASP A 59 3.44 18.52 -11.33
CA ASP A 59 4.87 18.86 -11.30
C ASP A 59 5.38 19.18 -9.89
N VAL A 60 4.57 19.75 -8.98
CA VAL A 60 4.91 19.86 -7.55
C VAL A 60 5.10 18.48 -6.94
N ASN A 61 4.21 17.52 -7.23
CA ASN A 61 4.37 16.15 -6.75
C ASN A 61 5.63 15.47 -7.33
N ARG A 62 5.85 15.58 -8.65
CA ARG A 62 7.06 15.07 -9.32
C ARG A 62 8.34 15.64 -8.71
N HIS A 63 8.37 16.96 -8.48
CA HIS A 63 9.51 17.66 -7.89
C HIS A 63 9.81 17.19 -6.46
N ASN A 64 8.77 17.05 -5.62
CA ASN A 64 8.93 16.56 -4.25
C ASN A 64 9.53 15.15 -4.22
N TRP A 65 8.96 14.19 -4.97
CA TRP A 65 9.46 12.82 -5.00
C TRP A 65 10.87 12.70 -5.57
N SER A 66 11.22 13.47 -6.62
CA SER A 66 12.60 13.49 -7.13
C SER A 66 13.56 14.03 -6.08
N THR A 67 13.28 15.22 -5.53
CA THR A 67 14.14 15.87 -4.53
C THR A 67 14.28 15.02 -3.26
N PHE A 68 13.24 14.27 -2.89
CA PHE A 68 13.30 13.31 -1.79
C PHE A 68 14.15 12.08 -2.14
N ARG A 69 13.99 11.49 -3.34
CA ARG A 69 14.85 10.40 -3.84
C ARG A 69 16.32 10.79 -3.78
N ASP A 70 16.68 11.93 -4.35
CA ASP A 70 18.06 12.43 -4.39
C ASP A 70 18.64 12.59 -2.97
N THR A 71 17.83 13.10 -2.04
CA THR A 71 18.24 13.28 -0.63
C THR A 71 18.46 11.95 0.09
N VAL A 72 17.56 10.97 -0.07
CA VAL A 72 17.68 9.67 0.63
C VAL A 72 18.69 8.74 -0.04
N GLU A 73 18.85 8.83 -1.37
CA GLU A 73 19.94 8.17 -2.11
C GLU A 73 21.31 8.69 -1.65
N GLN A 74 21.48 10.01 -1.50
CA GLN A 74 22.71 10.58 -0.97
C GLN A 74 23.02 10.07 0.45
N ALA A 75 22.01 10.01 1.33
CA ALA A 75 22.19 9.48 2.69
C ALA A 75 22.60 7.98 2.67
N LEU A 76 21.96 7.18 1.82
CA LEU A 76 22.25 5.74 1.65
C LEU A 76 23.61 5.46 0.97
N CYS A 77 24.11 6.37 0.14
CA CYS A 77 25.44 6.26 -0.48
C CYS A 77 26.57 6.77 0.43
N GLN A 78 26.34 7.83 1.22
CA GLN A 78 27.43 8.59 1.86
C GLN A 78 27.48 8.51 3.39
N LYS A 79 26.39 8.11 4.06
CA LYS A 79 26.25 8.30 5.51
C LYS A 79 25.72 7.11 6.30
N THR A 80 24.86 6.28 5.70
CA THR A 80 24.18 5.20 6.42
C THR A 80 23.76 4.05 5.51
N LYS A 81 23.60 2.85 6.07
CA LYS A 81 22.78 1.78 5.51
C LYS A 81 21.68 1.50 6.52
N ASP A 82 20.46 1.92 6.20
CA ASP A 82 19.32 1.89 7.12
C ASP A 82 18.05 1.39 6.40
N LEU A 83 17.34 0.43 6.99
CA LEU A 83 16.14 -0.19 6.41
C LEU A 83 14.93 0.75 6.34
N GLU A 84 14.81 1.73 7.25
CA GLU A 84 13.74 2.73 7.20
C GLU A 84 13.95 3.65 5.98
N LEU A 85 15.18 4.13 5.79
CA LEU A 85 15.53 5.00 4.66
C LEU A 85 15.57 4.23 3.34
N LEU A 86 16.00 2.97 3.31
CA LEU A 86 15.93 2.14 2.11
C LEU A 86 14.46 1.85 1.72
N SER A 87 13.58 1.59 2.68
CA SER A 87 12.14 1.44 2.42
C SER A 87 11.54 2.71 1.80
N TRP A 88 11.92 3.89 2.31
CA TRP A 88 11.52 5.16 1.70
C TRP A 88 12.11 5.36 0.31
N TYR A 89 13.39 5.01 0.08
CA TYR A 89 14.02 5.06 -1.25
C TYR A 89 13.24 4.22 -2.26
N ILE A 90 12.98 2.94 -1.95
CA ILE A 90 12.20 2.02 -2.80
C ILE A 90 10.79 2.59 -3.05
N THR A 91 10.16 3.21 -2.04
CA THR A 91 8.87 3.90 -2.20
C THR A 91 8.95 5.04 -3.23
N THR A 92 10.06 5.78 -3.29
CA THR A 92 10.23 6.83 -4.32
C THR A 92 10.32 6.26 -5.74
N LEU A 93 10.70 4.98 -5.93
CA LEU A 93 10.90 4.40 -7.26
C LEU A 93 9.56 4.17 -7.99
N ALA A 94 8.45 4.05 -7.24
CA ALA A 94 7.10 4.10 -7.81
C ALA A 94 6.80 5.42 -8.56
N PHE A 95 7.55 6.48 -8.26
CA PHE A 95 7.47 7.82 -8.87
C PHE A 95 8.66 8.12 -9.79
N SER A 96 9.31 7.11 -10.38
CA SER A 96 10.37 7.30 -11.37
C SER A 96 9.82 7.44 -12.80
N ASN A 97 10.70 7.67 -13.77
CA ASN A 97 10.34 7.64 -15.20
C ASN A 97 10.22 6.20 -15.75
N SER A 98 10.54 5.18 -14.95
CA SER A 98 10.43 3.75 -15.31
C SER A 98 10.17 2.91 -14.05
N PRO A 99 8.99 3.05 -13.42
CA PRO A 99 8.77 2.56 -12.05
C PRO A 99 9.01 1.07 -11.84
N LEU A 100 8.62 0.22 -12.80
CA LEU A 100 8.68 -1.24 -12.63
C LEU A 100 10.13 -1.78 -12.67
N PRO A 101 10.98 -1.44 -13.66
CA PRO A 101 12.42 -1.75 -13.61
C PRO A 101 13.12 -1.19 -12.36
N ASP A 102 12.80 0.03 -11.95
CA ASP A 102 13.44 0.65 -10.78
C ASP A 102 13.02 -0.03 -9.48
N LEU A 103 11.73 -0.36 -9.29
CA LEU A 103 11.25 -1.14 -8.15
C LEU A 103 11.90 -2.53 -8.08
N ALA A 104 12.11 -3.21 -9.22
CA ALA A 104 12.85 -4.47 -9.25
C ALA A 104 14.28 -4.32 -8.73
N ASN A 105 14.99 -3.26 -9.15
CA ASN A 105 16.31 -2.93 -8.62
C ASN A 105 16.26 -2.55 -7.13
N GLY A 106 15.20 -1.85 -6.68
CA GLY A 106 14.95 -1.52 -5.28
C GLY A 106 14.81 -2.75 -4.37
N PHE A 107 14.02 -3.75 -4.78
CA PHE A 107 13.93 -5.01 -4.05
C PHE A 107 15.25 -5.80 -4.07
N ARG A 108 16.00 -5.77 -5.18
CA ARG A 108 17.35 -6.34 -5.24
C ARG A 108 18.33 -5.66 -4.26
N LEU A 109 18.28 -4.33 -4.12
CA LEU A 109 19.05 -3.61 -3.09
C LEU A 109 18.69 -4.08 -1.68
N LEU A 110 17.40 -4.31 -1.40
CA LEU A 110 16.95 -4.82 -0.11
C LEU A 110 17.51 -6.23 0.20
N VAL A 111 17.55 -7.14 -0.79
CA VAL A 111 18.26 -8.44 -0.63
C VAL A 111 19.73 -8.21 -0.28
N VAL A 112 20.44 -7.37 -1.04
CA VAL A 112 21.88 -7.10 -0.80
C VAL A 112 22.13 -6.51 0.58
N TYR A 113 21.27 -5.64 1.10
CA TYR A 113 21.40 -5.08 2.44
C TYR A 113 21.19 -6.15 3.53
N LEU A 114 20.21 -7.05 3.35
CA LEU A 114 19.91 -8.13 4.30
C LEU A 114 20.97 -9.25 4.29
N ASP A 115 21.62 -9.49 3.16
CA ASP A 115 22.70 -10.46 3.06
C ASP A 115 24.06 -9.88 3.50
N THR A 116 24.41 -8.67 3.04
CA THR A 116 25.76 -8.09 3.20
C THR A 116 25.95 -7.29 4.48
N PHE A 117 24.93 -6.52 4.90
CA PHE A 117 25.10 -5.50 5.94
C PHE A 117 24.46 -5.84 7.28
N TRP A 118 23.64 -6.90 7.34
CA TRP A 118 22.71 -7.20 8.44
C TRP A 118 23.24 -6.90 9.84
N ASP A 119 24.41 -7.41 10.21
CA ASP A 119 24.87 -7.38 11.60
C ASP A 119 25.01 -5.96 12.16
N SER A 120 25.52 -5.02 11.35
CA SER A 120 25.64 -3.59 11.68
C SER A 120 24.60 -2.69 11.00
N LEU A 121 23.61 -3.27 10.32
CA LEU A 121 22.57 -2.54 9.56
C LEU A 121 21.66 -1.74 10.50
N HIS A 122 21.29 -0.52 10.10
CA HIS A 122 20.38 0.32 10.87
C HIS A 122 18.90 0.06 10.51
N PRO A 123 17.93 0.35 11.40
CA PRO A 123 18.10 0.92 12.73
C PRO A 123 18.70 -0.09 13.74
N THR A 124 19.75 0.33 14.45
CA THR A 124 20.41 -0.48 15.48
C THR A 124 19.91 -0.07 16.87
N LEU A 125 19.50 -1.03 17.71
CA LEU A 125 19.14 -0.78 19.10
C LEU A 125 20.40 -0.39 19.91
N PRO A 126 20.48 0.79 20.53
CA PRO A 126 21.64 1.17 21.34
C PRO A 126 21.77 0.27 22.57
N ASN A 127 22.99 -0.15 22.91
CA ASN A 127 23.25 -1.08 24.03
C ASN A 127 22.68 -0.58 25.38
N SER A 128 22.61 0.73 25.59
CA SER A 128 21.98 1.36 26.78
C SER A 128 20.44 1.30 26.82
N LYS A 129 19.81 0.60 25.87
CA LYS A 129 18.36 0.41 25.77
C LYS A 129 17.92 -1.06 25.64
N SER A 130 18.85 -2.01 25.74
CA SER A 130 18.48 -3.42 25.86
C SER A 130 18.05 -3.73 27.29
N ASN A 131 17.07 -4.61 27.46
CA ASN A 131 16.58 -5.04 28.77
C ASN A 131 17.08 -6.44 29.16
N SER A 132 18.05 -6.97 28.40
CA SER A 132 18.42 -8.40 28.44
C SER A 132 19.89 -8.63 28.77
N ASP A 133 20.14 -9.42 29.83
CA ASP A 133 21.47 -9.79 30.31
C ASP A 133 22.16 -10.91 29.49
N THR A 134 21.52 -11.44 28.45
CA THR A 134 22.03 -12.56 27.64
C THR A 134 22.13 -12.20 26.17
N ASP A 135 23.24 -12.61 25.53
CA ASP A 135 23.56 -12.25 24.14
C ASP A 135 22.48 -12.68 23.14
N ASP A 136 21.92 -13.88 23.28
CA ASP A 136 20.81 -14.40 22.46
C ASP A 136 19.59 -13.46 22.48
N ASN A 137 19.20 -12.98 23.67
CA ASN A 137 18.08 -12.06 23.83
C ASN A 137 18.43 -10.65 23.33
N GLN A 138 19.69 -10.19 23.47
CA GLN A 138 20.13 -8.93 22.86
C GLN A 138 20.13 -9.00 21.33
N GLN A 139 20.54 -10.12 20.75
CA GLN A 139 20.48 -10.36 19.30
C GLN A 139 19.02 -10.31 18.82
N LYS A 140 18.11 -10.96 19.56
CA LYS A 140 16.67 -10.90 19.31
C LYS A 140 16.12 -9.47 19.39
N GLU A 141 16.34 -8.75 20.49
CA GLU A 141 15.88 -7.36 20.65
C GLU A 141 16.42 -6.44 19.55
N ARG A 142 17.70 -6.59 19.16
CA ARG A 142 18.32 -5.84 18.04
C ARG A 142 17.64 -6.16 16.71
N ALA A 143 17.38 -7.43 16.42
CA ALA A 143 16.76 -7.86 15.17
C ALA A 143 15.26 -7.46 15.09
N GLU A 144 14.50 -7.57 16.18
CA GLU A 144 13.11 -7.07 16.27
C GLU A 144 13.05 -5.54 16.06
N PHE A 145 13.99 -4.80 16.66
CA PHE A 145 14.10 -3.34 16.45
C PHE A 145 14.47 -2.99 15.00
N ARG A 146 15.37 -3.77 14.38
CA ARG A 146 15.84 -3.60 13.00
C ARG A 146 14.75 -3.82 11.96
N ILE A 147 13.91 -4.86 12.12
CA ILE A 147 12.82 -5.13 11.18
C ILE A 147 11.61 -4.21 11.36
N LYS A 148 11.45 -3.57 12.53
CA LYS A 148 10.24 -2.80 12.87
C LYS A 148 9.80 -1.74 11.83
N PRO A 149 10.69 -0.97 11.17
CA PRO A 149 10.27 -0.02 10.13
C PRO A 149 9.67 -0.70 8.89
N LEU A 150 10.09 -1.93 8.57
CA LEU A 150 9.58 -2.67 7.41
C LEU A 150 8.08 -2.92 7.49
N MET A 151 7.49 -2.94 8.70
CA MET A 151 6.04 -3.11 8.86
C MET A 151 5.24 -1.97 8.19
N GLN A 152 5.76 -0.73 8.18
CA GLN A 152 5.12 0.40 7.48
C GLN A 152 5.33 0.35 5.96
N PHE A 153 6.36 -0.36 5.50
CA PHE A 153 6.65 -0.56 4.08
C PHE A 153 5.81 -1.71 3.49
N VAL A 154 5.75 -2.84 4.21
CA VAL A 154 5.10 -4.09 3.80
C VAL A 154 3.58 -4.07 4.02
N GLY A 155 3.11 -3.38 5.06
CA GLY A 155 1.70 -3.37 5.46
C GLY A 155 1.28 -4.60 6.29
N ASP A 156 0.22 -4.42 7.08
CA ASP A 156 -0.46 -5.45 7.88
C ASP A 156 -1.88 -5.79 7.35
N ALA A 157 -2.37 -5.02 6.36
CA ALA A 157 -3.61 -5.22 5.60
C ALA A 157 -3.36 -5.04 4.08
N PRO A 158 -4.27 -5.49 3.19
CA PRO A 158 -4.09 -5.41 1.73
C PRO A 158 -3.93 -4.00 1.16
N ASP A 159 -4.51 -3.02 1.85
CA ASP A 159 -4.52 -1.59 1.55
C ASP A 159 -3.51 -0.78 2.40
N ALA A 160 -2.76 -1.47 3.27
CA ALA A 160 -1.66 -0.91 4.04
C ALA A 160 -0.30 -1.16 3.35
N GLY A 161 0.70 -0.35 3.72
CA GLY A 161 2.05 -0.44 3.17
C GLY A 161 2.36 0.70 2.19
N ALA A 162 3.61 1.17 2.22
CA ALA A 162 4.03 2.40 1.53
C ALA A 162 3.88 2.35 0.00
N LEU A 163 3.87 1.15 -0.61
CA LEU A 163 3.73 0.96 -2.06
C LEU A 163 2.28 0.78 -2.54
N PHE A 164 1.29 0.58 -1.67
CA PHE A 164 -0.08 0.26 -2.09
C PHE A 164 -0.70 1.36 -2.97
N MET A 165 -0.81 2.59 -2.45
CA MET A 165 -1.40 3.69 -3.22
C MET A 165 -0.53 4.11 -4.43
N PRO A 166 0.81 4.25 -4.32
CA PRO A 166 1.64 4.58 -5.49
C PRO A 166 1.53 3.57 -6.64
N ALA A 167 1.47 2.27 -6.35
CA ALA A 167 1.45 1.23 -7.38
C ALA A 167 0.18 1.27 -8.25
N GLN A 168 -0.97 1.69 -7.71
CA GLN A 168 -2.22 1.75 -8.47
C GLN A 168 -2.15 2.73 -9.66
N PHE A 169 -1.32 3.77 -9.55
CA PHE A 169 -1.16 4.81 -10.57
C PHE A 169 -0.02 4.55 -11.57
N ILE A 170 0.77 3.47 -11.38
CA ILE A 170 1.79 3.06 -12.36
C ILE A 170 1.13 2.73 -13.70
N HIS A 171 1.59 3.39 -14.77
CA HIS A 171 1.10 3.13 -16.12
C HIS A 171 1.56 1.73 -16.61
N LEU A 172 0.57 0.92 -16.99
CA LEU A 172 0.72 -0.45 -17.47
C LEU A 172 0.77 -0.50 -19.00
N VAL A 173 -0.13 0.24 -19.68
CA VAL A 173 -0.26 0.27 -21.14
C VAL A 173 -0.51 1.71 -21.60
N GLY A 174 0.50 2.35 -22.18
CA GLY A 174 0.43 3.78 -22.53
C GLY A 174 0.13 4.63 -21.29
N ASN A 175 -1.05 5.25 -21.24
CA ASN A 175 -1.51 6.03 -20.09
C ASN A 175 -2.41 5.24 -19.12
N ILE A 176 -2.79 3.98 -19.44
CA ILE A 176 -3.69 3.16 -18.62
C ILE A 176 -2.94 2.62 -17.40
N ASN A 177 -3.45 2.90 -16.19
CA ASN A 177 -2.96 2.37 -14.91
C ASN A 177 -3.96 1.37 -14.28
N TYR A 178 -3.61 0.82 -13.11
CA TYR A 178 -4.46 -0.15 -12.41
C TYR A 178 -5.76 0.47 -11.88
N SER A 179 -5.76 1.74 -11.45
CA SER A 179 -7.00 2.46 -11.08
C SER A 179 -7.99 2.55 -12.25
N ASN A 180 -7.51 2.74 -13.48
CA ASN A 180 -8.37 2.69 -14.67
C ASN A 180 -8.96 1.28 -14.90
N TYR A 181 -8.14 0.23 -14.73
CA TYR A 181 -8.61 -1.15 -14.82
C TYR A 181 -9.71 -1.44 -13.80
N LEU A 182 -9.47 -1.11 -12.53
CA LEU A 182 -10.42 -1.36 -11.44
C LEU A 182 -11.73 -0.59 -11.62
N HIS A 183 -11.69 0.64 -12.14
CA HIS A 183 -12.90 1.38 -12.52
C HIS A 183 -13.65 0.70 -13.68
N ALA A 184 -12.94 0.22 -14.70
CA ALA A 184 -13.55 -0.47 -15.84
C ALA A 184 -14.16 -1.84 -15.46
N GLU A 185 -13.54 -2.54 -14.52
CA GLU A 185 -14.06 -3.80 -13.95
C GLU A 185 -15.36 -3.56 -13.17
N ASN A 186 -15.35 -2.61 -12.21
CA ASN A 186 -16.52 -2.28 -11.39
C ASN A 186 -17.69 -1.68 -12.20
N SER A 187 -17.42 -1.02 -13.33
CA SER A 187 -18.45 -0.47 -14.24
C SER A 187 -18.87 -1.42 -15.36
N GLY A 188 -18.23 -2.59 -15.50
CA GLY A 188 -18.48 -3.52 -16.61
C GLY A 188 -18.02 -3.02 -17.98
N THR A 189 -17.13 -2.03 -18.04
CA THR A 189 -16.65 -1.38 -19.28
C THR A 189 -15.29 -1.89 -19.77
N VAL A 190 -14.76 -2.98 -19.20
CA VAL A 190 -13.43 -3.56 -19.51
C VAL A 190 -13.17 -3.72 -21.03
N ASP A 191 -14.16 -4.13 -21.83
CA ASP A 191 -13.99 -4.29 -23.29
C ASP A 191 -13.78 -2.97 -24.06
N ALA A 192 -14.15 -1.83 -23.49
CA ALA A 192 -13.78 -0.52 -24.02
C ALA A 192 -12.32 -0.19 -23.65
N LEU A 193 -11.91 -0.47 -22.40
CA LEU A 193 -10.54 -0.25 -21.94
C LEU A 193 -9.53 -1.16 -22.68
N LYS A 194 -9.90 -2.41 -23.01
CA LYS A 194 -9.10 -3.30 -23.88
C LYS A 194 -8.85 -2.71 -25.27
N LYS A 195 -9.81 -2.00 -25.86
CA LYS A 195 -9.62 -1.32 -27.15
C LYS A 195 -8.65 -0.15 -27.02
N GLN A 196 -8.80 0.67 -25.96
CA GLN A 196 -7.83 1.72 -25.67
C GLN A 196 -6.41 1.16 -25.40
N ALA A 197 -6.31 0.02 -24.72
CA ALA A 197 -5.04 -0.66 -24.47
C ALA A 197 -4.44 -1.25 -25.75
N SER A 198 -5.27 -1.79 -26.65
CA SER A 198 -4.91 -2.24 -28.00
C SER A 198 -4.27 -1.11 -28.81
N ASP A 199 -4.88 0.08 -28.79
CA ASP A 199 -4.43 1.23 -29.59
C ASP A 199 -3.15 1.89 -29.02
N GLN A 200 -2.81 1.62 -27.75
CA GLN A 200 -1.60 2.11 -27.07
C GLN A 200 -0.52 1.01 -26.92
N PHE A 201 -0.76 -0.19 -27.45
CA PHE A 201 0.14 -1.34 -27.32
C PHE A 201 1.44 -1.13 -28.10
N ASN A 202 2.57 -1.33 -27.42
CA ASN A 202 3.92 -1.20 -27.99
C ASN A 202 4.92 -2.04 -27.15
N SER A 203 6.21 -2.06 -27.52
CA SER A 203 7.23 -2.88 -26.86
C SER A 203 7.37 -2.63 -25.35
N SER A 204 7.14 -1.41 -24.86
CA SER A 204 7.23 -1.09 -23.43
C SER A 204 6.24 -1.88 -22.57
N VAL A 205 5.17 -2.40 -23.18
CA VAL A 205 4.19 -3.28 -22.52
C VAL A 205 4.79 -4.65 -22.24
N THR A 206 5.67 -5.15 -23.11
CA THR A 206 6.45 -6.38 -22.86
C THR A 206 7.51 -6.13 -21.79
N ASP A 207 8.19 -4.99 -21.83
CA ASP A 207 9.16 -4.59 -20.80
C ASP A 207 8.50 -4.48 -19.40
N ASN A 208 7.29 -3.91 -19.32
CA ASN A 208 6.48 -3.87 -18.10
C ASN A 208 6.11 -5.26 -17.56
N VAL A 209 5.74 -6.21 -18.44
CA VAL A 209 5.44 -7.60 -18.06
C VAL A 209 6.67 -8.31 -17.49
N LEU A 210 7.84 -8.15 -18.13
CA LEU A 210 9.11 -8.72 -17.66
C LEU A 210 9.60 -8.06 -16.36
N ALA A 211 9.39 -6.75 -16.20
CA ALA A 211 9.73 -6.03 -14.99
C ALA A 211 8.87 -6.48 -13.79
N LEU A 212 7.58 -6.74 -13.98
CA LEU A 212 6.69 -7.27 -12.94
C LEU A 212 7.08 -8.70 -12.52
N ASP A 213 7.42 -9.57 -13.47
CA ASP A 213 7.99 -10.89 -13.14
C ASP A 213 9.30 -10.77 -12.33
N SER A 214 10.18 -9.84 -12.72
CA SER A 214 11.39 -9.55 -11.94
C SER A 214 11.08 -9.01 -10.54
N ILE A 215 10.06 -8.16 -10.35
CA ILE A 215 9.65 -7.69 -9.01
C ILE A 215 9.20 -8.87 -8.16
N LEU A 216 8.32 -9.74 -8.67
CA LEU A 216 7.83 -10.91 -7.96
C LEU A 216 8.98 -11.88 -7.61
N SER A 217 9.94 -12.07 -8.52
CA SER A 217 11.15 -12.86 -8.29
C SER A 217 12.05 -12.27 -7.19
N GLU A 218 12.31 -10.96 -7.19
CA GLU A 218 13.10 -10.31 -6.13
C GLU A 218 12.35 -10.29 -4.79
N LEU A 219 11.02 -10.16 -4.77
CA LEU A 219 10.22 -10.24 -3.53
C LEU A 219 10.33 -11.60 -2.83
N VAL A 220 10.32 -12.71 -3.58
CA VAL A 220 10.57 -14.05 -3.03
C VAL A 220 11.97 -14.15 -2.41
N LYS A 221 12.97 -13.50 -3.01
CA LYS A 221 14.34 -13.42 -2.46
C LYS A 221 14.40 -12.55 -1.20
N VAL A 222 13.70 -11.41 -1.15
CA VAL A 222 13.58 -10.57 0.05
C VAL A 222 12.92 -11.33 1.20
N GLU A 223 11.81 -12.02 0.97
CA GLU A 223 11.15 -12.83 2.01
C GLU A 223 12.04 -13.99 2.48
N THR A 224 12.79 -14.63 1.57
CA THR A 224 13.76 -15.67 1.91
C THR A 224 14.90 -15.13 2.78
N ALA A 225 15.46 -13.98 2.43
CA ALA A 225 16.55 -13.33 3.18
C ALA A 225 16.07 -12.86 4.57
N LEU A 226 14.91 -12.19 4.65
CA LEU A 226 14.31 -11.79 5.93
C LEU A 226 14.05 -13.00 6.82
N ASN A 227 13.43 -14.05 6.31
CA ASN A 227 13.07 -15.21 7.12
C ASN A 227 14.30 -16.00 7.58
N ARG A 228 15.36 -16.05 6.78
CA ARG A 228 16.68 -16.53 7.23
C ARG A 228 17.19 -15.72 8.43
N ARG A 229 17.16 -14.39 8.38
CA ARG A 229 17.58 -13.50 9.48
C ARG A 229 16.68 -13.58 10.72
N CYS A 230 15.36 -13.74 10.55
CA CYS A 230 14.42 -13.93 11.65
C CYS A 230 14.66 -15.27 12.36
N LEU A 231 14.93 -16.35 11.62
CA LEU A 231 15.29 -17.65 12.19
C LEU A 231 16.65 -17.60 12.92
N GLU A 232 17.66 -16.94 12.35
CA GLU A 232 18.97 -16.70 12.98
C GLU A 232 18.87 -15.94 14.32
N ALA A 233 17.80 -15.17 14.54
CA ALA A 233 17.56 -14.39 15.76
C ALA A 233 16.37 -14.91 16.62
N ASN A 234 15.80 -16.08 16.31
CA ASN A 234 14.66 -16.68 17.01
C ASN A 234 13.42 -15.75 17.10
N ILE A 235 13.06 -15.13 15.97
CA ILE A 235 11.90 -14.23 15.76
C ILE A 235 10.92 -14.89 14.79
N ALA A 236 9.64 -14.53 14.88
CA ALA A 236 8.63 -14.95 13.92
C ALA A 236 8.97 -14.49 12.49
N PRO A 237 8.74 -15.33 11.45
CA PRO A 237 9.00 -14.96 10.06
C PRO A 237 8.05 -13.86 9.57
N ILE A 238 8.58 -12.97 8.73
CA ILE A 238 7.84 -11.90 8.04
C ILE A 238 7.32 -12.45 6.71
N ARG A 239 6.13 -12.01 6.29
CA ARG A 239 5.59 -12.30 4.95
C ARG A 239 5.35 -11.00 4.21
N LEU A 240 5.76 -10.94 2.94
CA LEU A 240 5.57 -9.78 2.06
C LEU A 240 4.28 -9.91 1.23
N LYS A 241 3.27 -10.61 1.76
CA LYS A 241 2.05 -10.99 1.02
C LYS A 241 1.40 -9.80 0.32
N TYR A 242 1.14 -8.70 1.03
CA TYR A 242 0.41 -7.57 0.43
C TYR A 242 1.23 -6.87 -0.66
N VAL A 243 2.56 -6.76 -0.48
CA VAL A 243 3.48 -6.26 -1.51
C VAL A 243 3.50 -7.18 -2.74
N HIS A 244 3.48 -8.51 -2.55
CA HIS A 244 3.38 -9.48 -3.63
C HIS A 244 2.02 -9.40 -4.36
N ASP A 245 0.92 -9.31 -3.62
CA ASP A 245 -0.45 -9.21 -4.15
C ASP A 245 -0.62 -7.96 -5.04
N ILE A 246 0.01 -6.82 -4.68
CA ILE A 246 0.04 -5.60 -5.50
C ILE A 246 0.63 -5.90 -6.90
N PHE A 247 1.86 -6.40 -6.98
CA PHE A 247 2.50 -6.60 -8.29
C PHE A 247 1.87 -7.77 -9.07
N GLN A 248 1.32 -8.77 -8.37
CA GLN A 248 0.57 -9.85 -9.00
C GLN A 248 -0.75 -9.35 -9.62
N THR A 249 -1.49 -8.45 -8.96
CA THR A 249 -2.73 -7.87 -9.52
C THR A 249 -2.46 -6.92 -10.68
N LEU A 250 -1.39 -6.12 -10.63
CA LEU A 250 -0.91 -5.33 -11.78
C LEU A 250 -0.57 -6.21 -13.00
N LEU A 251 0.15 -7.33 -12.79
CA LEU A 251 0.49 -8.28 -13.84
C LEU A 251 -0.76 -8.99 -14.42
N GLN A 252 -1.73 -9.32 -13.58
CA GLN A 252 -2.99 -9.92 -14.03
C GLN A 252 -3.87 -8.93 -14.80
N ALA A 253 -3.94 -7.67 -14.39
CA ALA A 253 -4.60 -6.61 -15.14
C ALA A 253 -3.97 -6.42 -16.54
N LEU A 254 -2.64 -6.43 -16.64
CA LEU A 254 -1.92 -6.45 -17.92
C LEU A 254 -2.34 -7.63 -18.81
N ARG A 255 -2.37 -8.85 -18.26
CA ARG A 255 -2.78 -10.04 -19.03
C ARG A 255 -4.24 -9.98 -19.49
N ILE A 256 -5.12 -9.33 -18.73
CA ILE A 256 -6.52 -9.10 -19.11
C ILE A 256 -6.65 -8.00 -20.17
N LEU A 257 -5.86 -6.92 -20.09
CA LEU A 257 -5.93 -5.77 -20.99
C LEU A 257 -5.37 -6.03 -22.40
N VAL A 258 -4.25 -6.76 -22.51
CA VAL A 258 -3.49 -6.93 -23.77
C VAL A 258 -3.08 -8.38 -24.06
N GLY A 259 -3.62 -9.36 -23.33
CA GLY A 259 -3.30 -10.78 -23.55
C GLY A 259 -3.64 -11.30 -24.95
N ASP A 260 -4.55 -10.63 -25.67
CA ASP A 260 -4.91 -10.92 -27.07
C ASP A 260 -3.91 -10.37 -28.09
N LYS A 261 -2.91 -9.57 -27.67
CA LYS A 261 -1.86 -9.00 -28.55
C LYS A 261 -0.63 -9.87 -28.67
N TYR A 262 -0.60 -10.98 -27.94
CA TYR A 262 0.50 -11.92 -27.92
C TYR A 262 0.04 -13.29 -28.43
N ASP A 263 0.65 -13.80 -29.50
CA ASP A 263 0.48 -15.20 -29.93
C ASP A 263 0.84 -16.19 -28.81
N ARG A 264 1.77 -15.77 -27.95
CA ARG A 264 2.19 -16.43 -26.71
C ARG A 264 2.53 -15.37 -25.66
N TRP A 265 1.91 -15.44 -24.49
CA TRP A 265 2.21 -14.53 -23.39
C TRP A 265 3.70 -14.60 -23.00
N PRO A 266 4.41 -13.47 -22.73
CA PRO A 266 5.86 -13.48 -22.53
C PRO A 266 6.38 -14.37 -21.40
N LEU A 267 5.56 -14.63 -20.38
CA LEU A 267 5.92 -15.45 -19.21
C LEU A 267 5.50 -16.93 -19.33
N ASP A 268 4.78 -17.31 -20.40
CA ASP A 268 4.27 -18.68 -20.55
C ASP A 268 5.38 -19.62 -21.04
N ALA A 269 6.05 -20.26 -20.07
CA ALA A 269 7.23 -21.12 -20.18
C ALA A 269 7.45 -21.74 -21.58
N VAL A 270 8.61 -21.44 -22.19
CA VAL A 270 8.94 -21.87 -23.56
C VAL A 270 9.25 -23.36 -23.61
N ASN A 271 8.21 -24.17 -23.78
CA ASN A 271 8.32 -25.53 -24.31
C ASN A 271 8.99 -25.45 -25.69
N SER A 272 10.28 -25.75 -25.75
CA SER A 272 11.10 -25.81 -26.96
C SER A 272 10.84 -27.10 -27.73
N GLU A 273 9.59 -27.29 -28.19
CA GLU A 273 9.27 -28.30 -29.20
C GLU A 273 10.02 -27.99 -30.50
N SER A 274 11.20 -28.56 -30.64
CA SER A 274 12.03 -28.56 -31.84
C SER A 274 11.47 -29.57 -32.86
N LYS A 275 10.20 -29.40 -33.22
CA LYS A 275 9.53 -30.10 -34.33
C LYS A 275 9.82 -29.40 -35.65
N ASP A 276 11.09 -29.39 -36.05
CA ASP A 276 11.42 -29.55 -37.46
C ASP A 276 12.89 -29.96 -37.66
N ASN A 277 13.09 -31.26 -37.93
CA ASN A 277 14.15 -31.76 -38.79
C ASN A 277 13.84 -33.20 -39.17
N GLN A 278 13.12 -33.36 -40.28
CA GLN A 278 12.81 -34.64 -40.89
C GLN A 278 14.03 -35.15 -41.69
N PRO A 279 14.70 -36.26 -41.30
CA PRO A 279 15.75 -36.85 -42.11
C PRO A 279 15.11 -37.74 -43.17
N THR A 280 15.21 -37.36 -44.45
CA THR A 280 14.86 -38.23 -45.57
C THR A 280 15.92 -39.31 -45.81
N GLU A 281 15.51 -40.39 -46.49
CA GLU A 281 16.19 -41.70 -46.48
C GLU A 281 17.52 -41.75 -47.26
N GLY A 282 18.43 -42.67 -46.90
CA GLY A 282 19.77 -42.76 -47.51
C GLY A 282 20.61 -44.02 -47.23
N ASN A 283 20.13 -45.22 -47.59
CA ASN A 283 20.91 -46.45 -47.85
C ASN A 283 21.81 -47.09 -46.76
N ALA A 284 21.18 -47.97 -45.98
CA ALA A 284 21.59 -49.33 -45.57
C ALA A 284 23.02 -49.89 -45.78
N ALA A 285 23.55 -50.58 -44.75
CA ALA A 285 24.42 -51.77 -44.89
C ALA A 285 24.44 -52.73 -43.65
N SER A 286 24.19 -54.02 -43.90
CA SER A 286 24.82 -55.22 -43.28
C SER A 286 24.79 -55.55 -41.76
N ILE A 287 23.68 -56.15 -41.30
CA ILE A 287 23.51 -57.38 -40.46
C ILE A 287 24.72 -58.02 -39.70
N LYS A 288 24.53 -58.32 -38.38
CA LYS A 288 24.89 -59.54 -37.56
C LYS A 288 25.33 -59.20 -36.11
N GLN A 289 24.70 -59.72 -35.04
CA GLN A 289 24.93 -61.03 -34.33
C GLN A 289 26.35 -61.17 -33.69
N ASP A 290 26.55 -61.64 -32.45
CA ASP A 290 25.66 -62.10 -31.35
C ASP A 290 26.46 -62.30 -30.02
N SER A 291 25.79 -62.28 -28.84
CA SER A 291 26.23 -62.80 -27.51
C SER A 291 27.50 -62.19 -26.84
N THR A 292 27.81 -62.26 -25.53
CA THR A 292 27.14 -62.40 -24.19
C THR A 292 28.20 -61.93 -23.13
N LEU A 293 28.03 -61.76 -21.82
CA LEU A 293 26.95 -61.94 -20.80
C LEU A 293 26.58 -60.52 -20.23
N GLY A 294 26.08 -60.21 -19.01
CA GLY A 294 25.67 -60.91 -17.76
C GLY A 294 26.76 -61.03 -16.67
N ALA A 295 26.49 -60.92 -15.35
CA ALA A 295 25.27 -60.55 -14.61
C ALA A 295 25.56 -60.22 -13.12
N SER A 296 24.53 -59.79 -12.35
CA SER A 296 24.50 -59.45 -10.90
C SER A 296 25.01 -58.05 -10.51
N LEU A 297 24.50 -57.35 -9.49
CA LEU A 297 23.23 -57.34 -8.72
C LEU A 297 23.10 -55.89 -8.15
N LEU A 298 21.99 -55.38 -7.57
CA LEU A 298 20.70 -55.92 -7.11
C LEU A 298 19.63 -54.81 -7.30
N ASN A 299 18.34 -55.14 -7.36
CA ASN A 299 17.23 -54.15 -7.35
C ASN A 299 15.93 -54.80 -6.82
N ASN A 300 15.03 -54.08 -6.13
CA ASN A 300 13.63 -54.52 -5.98
C ASN A 300 12.66 -53.44 -5.46
N THR A 301 11.39 -53.52 -5.90
CA THR A 301 10.32 -52.53 -5.63
C THR A 301 8.95 -53.21 -5.52
N VAL A 302 8.15 -52.87 -4.49
CA VAL A 302 6.70 -53.15 -4.31
C VAL A 302 6.16 -52.04 -3.39
N SER A 303 5.06 -51.30 -3.58
CA SER A 303 3.69 -51.53 -4.14
C SER A 303 2.65 -52.03 -3.11
N GLU A 304 1.36 -52.00 -3.46
CA GLU A 304 0.28 -51.50 -2.57
C GLU A 304 -0.93 -52.45 -2.35
N SER A 305 -1.74 -52.16 -1.31
CA SER A 305 -3.21 -52.38 -1.16
C SER A 305 -3.81 -53.44 -0.18
N LEU A 306 -4.60 -52.89 0.78
CA LEU A 306 -5.97 -53.23 1.27
C LEU A 306 -6.39 -54.57 1.96
N THR A 307 -6.88 -54.41 3.22
CA THR A 307 -8.09 -54.99 3.90
C THR A 307 -8.24 -56.50 4.21
N PRO A 308 -9.21 -56.95 5.07
CA PRO A 308 -9.72 -56.42 6.36
C PRO A 308 -9.83 -57.50 7.51
N ASN A 309 -10.20 -57.12 8.76
CA ASN A 309 -11.51 -57.45 9.41
C ASN A 309 -11.56 -57.46 10.98
N ASP A 310 -12.51 -56.69 11.54
CA ASP A 310 -13.31 -56.75 12.81
C ASP A 310 -12.92 -57.33 14.21
N SER A 311 -13.58 -56.73 15.23
CA SER A 311 -13.98 -57.22 16.58
C SER A 311 -13.00 -57.24 17.78
N VAL A 312 -13.38 -57.05 19.08
CA VAL A 312 -14.39 -56.18 19.78
C VAL A 312 -14.28 -56.33 21.34
N SER A 313 -14.62 -55.27 22.13
CA SER A 313 -14.88 -55.25 23.62
C SER A 313 -13.73 -55.44 24.65
N LYS A 314 -13.80 -55.06 25.95
CA LYS A 314 -14.53 -54.03 26.77
C LYS A 314 -14.12 -54.13 28.30
N VAL A 315 -14.44 -53.11 29.14
CA VAL A 315 -14.63 -53.14 30.64
C VAL A 315 -13.45 -52.81 31.63
N SER A 316 -13.34 -51.52 32.01
CA SER A 316 -13.49 -50.91 33.38
C SER A 316 -12.47 -50.99 34.55
N LYS A 317 -12.37 -49.83 35.26
CA LYS A 317 -12.07 -49.57 36.72
C LYS A 317 -10.61 -49.80 37.18
N SER A 318 -10.04 -49.16 38.22
CA SER A 318 -10.43 -48.09 39.21
C SER A 318 -9.16 -47.72 40.04
N ASN A 319 -8.98 -46.63 40.83
CA ASN A 319 -9.80 -45.47 41.27
C ASN A 319 -8.86 -44.32 41.76
N THR A 320 -9.40 -43.20 42.29
CA THR A 320 -8.67 -42.14 43.03
C THR A 320 -9.29 -41.82 44.41
N PRO A 321 -8.59 -41.12 45.33
CA PRO A 321 -9.15 -40.48 46.53
C PRO A 321 -9.14 -38.93 46.53
N THR A 322 -10.17 -38.39 47.17
CA THR A 322 -10.50 -36.99 47.56
C THR A 322 -9.55 -36.39 48.63
N SER A 323 -9.52 -35.10 49.07
CA SER A 323 -10.34 -33.85 48.96
C SER A 323 -9.58 -32.68 49.68
N PRO A 324 -10.12 -31.45 49.98
CA PRO A 324 -11.15 -30.58 49.37
C PRO A 324 -10.74 -29.06 49.30
N MET A 325 -11.72 -28.16 49.05
CA MET A 325 -11.70 -26.68 49.18
C MET A 325 -10.90 -25.90 48.10
N ASN A 326 -11.31 -24.70 47.64
CA ASN A 326 -12.48 -23.88 47.96
C ASN A 326 -13.06 -23.27 46.67
N ALA A 327 -14.39 -23.10 46.58
CA ALA A 327 -15.04 -22.50 45.41
C ALA A 327 -15.60 -21.11 45.74
N LEU A 328 -15.25 -20.10 44.93
CA LEU A 328 -15.87 -18.78 44.95
C LEU A 328 -16.93 -18.71 43.84
N ASN A 329 -18.09 -18.09 44.12
CA ASN A 329 -19.19 -18.03 43.16
C ASN A 329 -18.83 -17.21 41.91
N THR A 330 -18.80 -17.86 40.75
CA THR A 330 -18.97 -17.20 39.45
C THR A 330 -20.42 -17.38 38.98
N PRO A 331 -21.16 -16.31 38.62
CA PRO A 331 -22.52 -16.44 38.10
C PRO A 331 -22.51 -17.12 36.73
N LYS A 332 -23.40 -18.09 36.52
CA LYS A 332 -23.65 -18.66 35.19
C LYS A 332 -24.45 -17.66 34.36
N LEU A 333 -23.79 -16.93 33.44
CA LEU A 333 -24.49 -16.41 32.28
C LEU A 333 -24.74 -17.58 31.31
N ASN A 334 -25.99 -17.98 31.20
CA ASN A 334 -26.45 -18.90 30.16
C ASN A 334 -26.82 -18.11 28.90
N SER A 335 -27.04 -18.85 27.81
CA SER A 335 -27.56 -18.38 26.51
C SER A 335 -26.74 -17.30 25.80
N CYS A 336 -26.11 -17.71 24.70
CA CYS A 336 -26.03 -16.85 23.52
C CYS A 336 -27.47 -16.53 23.09
N GLU A 337 -27.95 -15.33 23.40
CA GLU A 337 -29.20 -14.85 22.82
C GLU A 337 -29.00 -14.65 21.33
N GLN A 338 -29.78 -15.34 20.51
CA GLN A 338 -29.93 -14.96 19.11
C GLN A 338 -30.52 -13.54 19.07
N LEU A 339 -29.74 -12.58 18.59
CA LEU A 339 -30.18 -11.22 18.26
C LEU A 339 -31.24 -11.30 17.16
N LYS A 340 -32.51 -11.15 17.54
CA LYS A 340 -33.66 -11.30 16.64
C LYS A 340 -34.24 -9.97 16.15
N ASN A 341 -33.89 -8.85 16.78
CA ASN A 341 -34.35 -7.53 16.38
C ASN A 341 -33.40 -6.40 16.86
N ARG A 342 -33.45 -5.24 16.20
CA ARG A 342 -32.65 -4.03 16.46
C ARG A 342 -32.73 -3.57 17.92
N GLU A 343 -33.94 -3.54 18.49
CA GLU A 343 -34.17 -3.13 19.88
C GLU A 343 -33.67 -4.15 20.92
N GLN A 344 -33.29 -5.38 20.51
CA GLN A 344 -32.58 -6.33 21.38
C GLN A 344 -31.08 -6.00 21.40
N ALA A 345 -30.49 -5.70 20.23
CA ALA A 345 -29.08 -5.31 20.12
C ALA A 345 -28.78 -4.02 20.90
N PHE A 346 -29.62 -2.98 20.79
CA PHE A 346 -29.42 -1.75 21.56
C PHE A 346 -29.55 -1.93 23.08
N ARG A 347 -30.35 -2.89 23.56
CA ARG A 347 -30.41 -3.21 25.00
C ARG A 347 -29.13 -3.87 25.49
N GLN A 348 -28.61 -4.86 24.76
CA GLN A 348 -27.32 -5.50 25.09
C GLN A 348 -26.15 -4.48 25.01
N LEU A 349 -26.17 -3.56 24.04
CA LEU A 349 -25.19 -2.45 23.99
C LEU A 349 -25.31 -1.51 25.20
N GLY A 350 -26.51 -1.25 25.71
CA GLY A 350 -26.74 -0.46 26.93
C GLY A 350 -26.24 -1.17 28.19
N GLU A 351 -26.47 -2.47 28.31
CA GLU A 351 -25.93 -3.31 29.39
C GLU A 351 -24.39 -3.33 29.37
N LEU A 352 -23.77 -3.38 28.18
CA LEU A 352 -22.32 -3.26 28.02
C LEU A 352 -21.80 -1.86 28.37
N ALA A 353 -22.50 -0.79 27.97
CA ALA A 353 -22.12 0.59 28.32
C ALA A 353 -22.12 0.81 29.85
N GLU A 354 -23.17 0.34 30.53
CA GLU A 354 -23.28 0.35 31.99
C GLU A 354 -22.16 -0.46 32.66
N TYR A 355 -21.85 -1.66 32.13
CA TYR A 355 -20.73 -2.48 32.61
C TYR A 355 -19.37 -1.75 32.50
N PHE A 356 -19.06 -1.16 31.33
CA PHE A 356 -17.82 -0.39 31.15
C PHE A 356 -17.78 0.86 32.03
N ARG A 357 -18.91 1.52 32.27
CA ARG A 357 -18.99 2.68 33.17
C ARG A 357 -18.71 2.32 34.64
N GLN A 358 -18.98 1.07 35.04
CA GLN A 358 -18.71 0.56 36.39
C GLN A 358 -17.32 -0.06 36.54
N THR A 359 -16.77 -0.70 35.50
CA THR A 359 -15.46 -1.37 35.54
C THR A 359 -14.30 -0.48 35.10
N GLU A 360 -14.53 0.44 34.17
CA GLU A 360 -13.52 1.34 33.61
C GLU A 360 -14.03 2.81 33.51
N PRO A 361 -14.22 3.54 34.63
CA PRO A 361 -14.85 4.88 34.63
C PRO A 361 -14.12 5.99 33.84
N HIS A 362 -12.92 5.71 33.31
CA HIS A 362 -12.13 6.60 32.47
C HIS A 362 -11.93 6.08 31.04
N SER A 363 -12.54 4.95 30.69
CA SER A 363 -12.52 4.35 29.36
C SER A 363 -13.58 5.03 28.47
N PRO A 364 -13.20 5.58 27.30
CA PRO A 364 -14.15 6.26 26.40
C PRO A 364 -15.20 5.30 25.83
N THR A 365 -14.96 3.98 25.92
CA THR A 365 -15.82 2.89 25.45
C THR A 365 -17.26 3.02 25.92
N SER A 366 -17.49 3.35 27.20
CA SER A 366 -18.85 3.52 27.75
C SER A 366 -19.63 4.64 27.04
N TYR A 367 -19.03 5.82 26.92
CA TYR A 367 -19.61 6.98 26.24
C TYR A 367 -19.78 6.77 24.72
N LEU A 368 -18.87 6.04 24.08
CA LEU A 368 -18.99 5.67 22.67
C LEU A 368 -20.15 4.69 22.42
N LEU A 369 -20.38 3.73 23.32
CA LEU A 369 -21.53 2.83 23.26
C LEU A 369 -22.85 3.59 23.51
N GLU A 370 -22.91 4.48 24.50
CA GLU A 370 -24.08 5.36 24.73
C GLU A 370 -24.39 6.21 23.50
N ARG A 371 -23.38 6.82 22.85
CA ARG A 371 -23.55 7.54 21.58
C ARG A 371 -24.02 6.65 20.43
N ALA A 372 -23.47 5.44 20.28
CA ALA A 372 -23.84 4.52 19.22
C ALA A 372 -25.31 4.09 19.32
N ILE A 373 -25.83 3.92 20.54
CA ILE A 373 -27.27 3.68 20.79
C ILE A 373 -28.08 4.93 20.45
N GLN A 374 -27.65 6.11 20.90
CA GLN A 374 -28.37 7.37 20.65
C GLN A 374 -28.50 7.68 19.14
N TRP A 375 -27.39 7.60 18.39
CA TRP A 375 -27.40 7.73 16.93
C TRP A 375 -28.15 6.57 16.25
N GLY A 376 -28.09 5.37 16.83
CA GLY A 376 -28.82 4.19 16.39
C GLY A 376 -30.35 4.31 16.48
N HIS A 377 -30.89 5.32 17.18
CA HIS A 377 -32.33 5.62 17.22
C HIS A 377 -32.77 6.76 16.30
N LEU A 378 -31.84 7.48 15.65
CA LEU A 378 -32.14 8.56 14.71
C LEU A 378 -32.43 8.01 13.30
N SER A 379 -33.27 8.71 12.53
CA SER A 379 -33.29 8.57 11.07
C SER A 379 -32.05 9.23 10.43
N LEU A 380 -31.75 8.88 9.17
CA LEU A 380 -30.56 9.42 8.49
C LEU A 380 -30.52 10.96 8.42
N PRO A 381 -31.63 11.70 8.13
CA PRO A 381 -31.64 13.17 8.18
C PRO A 381 -31.38 13.74 9.58
N GLU A 382 -31.95 13.12 10.62
CA GLU A 382 -31.74 13.54 12.01
C GLU A 382 -30.28 13.30 12.44
N LEU A 383 -29.72 12.14 12.09
CA LEU A 383 -28.30 11.84 12.33
C LEU A 383 -27.39 12.82 11.59
N MET A 384 -27.72 13.16 10.33
CA MET A 384 -26.93 14.11 9.54
C MET A 384 -26.94 15.52 10.17
N SER A 385 -28.10 16.00 10.65
CA SER A 385 -28.15 17.29 11.37
C SER A 385 -27.39 17.28 12.71
N VAL A 386 -27.36 16.15 13.42
CA VAL A 386 -26.56 15.97 14.66
C VAL A 386 -25.05 15.92 14.36
N LEU A 387 -24.63 15.37 13.22
CA LEU A 387 -23.23 15.26 12.83
C LEU A 387 -22.66 16.56 12.21
N MET A 388 -23.45 17.29 11.43
CA MET A 388 -23.01 18.54 10.76
C MET A 388 -23.20 19.80 11.63
N GLY A 389 -23.98 19.73 12.71
CA GLY A 389 -24.16 20.84 13.66
C GLY A 389 -24.88 22.06 13.07
N HIS A 390 -24.52 23.25 13.55
CA HIS A 390 -25.21 24.51 13.22
C HIS A 390 -24.77 25.16 11.88
N ASP A 391 -24.30 24.38 10.89
CA ASP A 391 -23.99 24.91 9.56
C ASP A 391 -25.09 24.55 8.53
N PRO A 392 -26.07 25.45 8.27
CA PRO A 392 -27.19 25.15 7.39
C PRO A 392 -26.82 25.14 5.90
N SER A 393 -25.57 25.48 5.52
CA SER A 393 -25.16 25.54 4.12
C SER A 393 -25.10 24.14 3.48
N ALA A 394 -24.62 23.14 4.22
CA ALA A 394 -24.41 21.78 3.72
C ALA A 394 -25.72 21.04 3.37
N LEU A 395 -26.76 21.15 4.22
CA LEU A 395 -28.05 20.49 3.98
C LEU A 395 -28.69 20.93 2.65
N ASN A 396 -28.73 22.24 2.39
CA ASN A 396 -29.34 22.79 1.17
C ASN A 396 -28.68 22.27 -0.12
N HIS A 397 -27.39 21.94 -0.09
CA HIS A 397 -26.68 21.37 -1.24
C HIS A 397 -27.03 19.89 -1.44
N ILE A 398 -27.17 19.13 -0.35
CA ILE A 398 -27.53 17.70 -0.38
C ILE A 398 -29.01 17.52 -0.74
N ASP A 399 -29.93 18.32 -0.20
CA ASP A 399 -31.36 18.28 -0.54
C ASP A 399 -31.61 18.62 -2.02
N ALA A 400 -30.82 19.55 -2.58
CA ALA A 400 -30.85 19.88 -4.00
C ALA A 400 -30.32 18.74 -4.91
N LEU A 401 -29.38 17.93 -4.42
CA LEU A 401 -28.83 16.77 -5.15
C LEU A 401 -29.70 15.51 -5.01
N ILE A 402 -30.37 15.31 -3.87
CA ILE A 402 -31.22 14.13 -3.61
C ILE A 402 -32.67 14.35 -4.06
N GLY A 403 -33.12 15.60 -4.21
CA GLY A 403 -34.37 15.94 -4.91
C GLY A 403 -35.66 15.65 -4.14
N VAL A 404 -35.59 15.43 -2.83
CA VAL A 404 -36.76 15.17 -1.97
C VAL A 404 -37.44 16.49 -1.61
N ASN A 405 -38.35 16.95 -2.47
CA ASN A 405 -39.29 18.03 -2.16
C ASN A 405 -40.63 17.81 -2.89
N ASP A 406 -41.69 17.53 -2.14
CA ASP A 406 -42.99 17.10 -2.66
C ASP A 406 -43.74 18.17 -3.46
N LYS A 407 -43.64 18.11 -4.79
CA LYS A 407 -44.67 18.62 -5.71
C LYS A 407 -44.88 17.61 -6.86
N PRO A 408 -46.08 17.04 -7.03
CA PRO A 408 -46.31 15.98 -8.02
C PRO A 408 -46.21 16.52 -9.45
N ILE A 409 -45.19 16.07 -10.18
CA ILE A 409 -44.98 16.39 -11.59
C ILE A 409 -46.12 15.79 -12.43
N LYS A 410 -47.02 16.63 -12.95
CA LYS A 410 -48.05 16.21 -13.90
C LYS A 410 -47.44 15.91 -15.26
N LEU A 411 -47.21 14.62 -15.53
CA LEU A 411 -46.73 14.14 -16.82
C LEU A 411 -47.79 14.33 -17.92
N THR A 412 -47.71 15.43 -18.66
CA THR A 412 -48.52 15.65 -19.86
C THR A 412 -47.83 15.03 -21.08
N THR A 413 -48.45 14.00 -21.67
CA THR A 413 -47.97 13.34 -22.90
C THR A 413 -47.94 14.31 -24.10
N PRO A 414 -46.91 14.26 -24.96
CA PRO A 414 -46.81 15.14 -26.13
C PRO A 414 -47.85 14.79 -27.19
N SER A 415 -48.47 15.81 -27.79
CA SER A 415 -49.35 15.65 -28.97
C SER A 415 -48.84 16.50 -30.13
N THR A 416 -48.83 15.91 -31.32
CA THR A 416 -48.07 16.41 -32.48
C THR A 416 -48.77 17.57 -33.20
N LYS A 417 -48.05 18.68 -33.47
CA LYS A 417 -48.39 19.62 -34.57
C LYS A 417 -47.20 20.46 -35.10
N ARG A 418 -46.47 19.84 -36.04
CA ARG A 418 -46.02 20.31 -37.37
C ARG A 418 -45.94 21.82 -37.68
N GLN A 419 -44.95 22.16 -38.55
CA GLN A 419 -44.77 23.40 -39.36
C GLN A 419 -44.01 24.57 -38.70
N THR A 420 -43.17 25.38 -39.37
CA THR A 420 -42.36 25.25 -40.63
C THR A 420 -41.38 26.46 -40.74
N ASN A 421 -40.24 26.28 -41.42
CA ASN A 421 -39.44 27.34 -42.10
C ASN A 421 -38.74 28.42 -41.22
N SER A 422 -37.78 29.24 -41.70
CA SER A 422 -36.64 29.09 -42.65
C SER A 422 -35.89 30.43 -42.79
N VAL A 423 -34.56 30.44 -43.06
CA VAL A 423 -33.72 31.65 -43.41
C VAL A 423 -33.54 32.62 -42.21
N ALA A 424 -32.38 33.08 -41.73
CA ALA A 424 -31.00 33.40 -42.21
C ALA A 424 -30.74 34.91 -42.41
N GLU A 425 -29.47 35.33 -42.19
CA GLU A 425 -28.96 36.73 -42.19
C GLU A 425 -29.50 37.60 -41.02
N ASP A 426 -28.87 38.70 -40.57
CA ASP A 426 -27.75 39.52 -41.11
C ASP A 426 -26.85 40.09 -39.97
N MET A 427 -25.70 40.69 -40.32
CA MET A 427 -24.87 41.52 -39.43
C MET A 427 -25.25 43.01 -39.51
N SER A 428 -25.38 43.70 -38.37
CA SER A 428 -24.92 45.10 -38.31
C SER A 428 -24.65 45.61 -36.88
N SER A 429 -23.81 46.62 -36.80
CA SER A 429 -23.40 47.31 -35.58
C SER A 429 -23.98 48.73 -35.52
N THR A 430 -24.47 49.15 -34.35
CA THR A 430 -24.42 50.57 -33.96
C THR A 430 -24.23 50.70 -32.45
N ALA A 431 -23.35 51.61 -32.02
CA ALA A 431 -23.22 52.05 -30.62
C ALA A 431 -23.86 53.44 -30.45
N ILE A 432 -23.97 53.94 -29.21
CA ILE A 432 -23.69 55.34 -28.79
C ILE A 432 -24.03 55.55 -27.29
N ASN A 433 -23.04 56.06 -26.53
CA ASN A 433 -23.09 56.90 -25.30
C ASN A 433 -24.05 56.55 -24.11
N ALA A 434 -23.69 56.81 -22.84
CA ALA A 434 -23.03 58.04 -22.37
C ALA A 434 -22.11 57.94 -21.15
N ASN A 435 -20.84 58.28 -21.39
CA ASN A 435 -19.97 59.22 -20.67
C ASN A 435 -20.29 59.66 -19.21
N SER A 436 -19.44 59.27 -18.26
CA SER A 436 -18.81 60.11 -17.20
C SER A 436 -17.71 59.24 -16.57
N ASN A 437 -16.42 59.56 -16.50
CA ASN A 437 -15.69 60.81 -16.20
C ASN A 437 -16.03 61.36 -14.79
N SER A 438 -15.07 61.57 -13.87
CA SER A 438 -13.60 61.58 -14.05
C SER A 438 -12.80 61.38 -12.74
N ASN A 439 -11.55 60.93 -12.91
CA ASN A 439 -10.34 61.35 -12.18
C ASN A 439 -10.16 61.08 -10.66
N SER A 440 -8.93 60.93 -10.13
CA SER A 440 -7.63 60.59 -10.74
C SER A 440 -6.51 60.52 -9.68
N ASN A 441 -5.45 59.72 -9.95
CA ASN A 441 -4.04 60.04 -9.63
C ASN A 441 -3.59 60.05 -8.13
N THR A 442 -2.31 59.85 -7.77
CA THR A 442 -1.07 59.57 -8.55
C THR A 442 -0.02 58.87 -7.65
N ASP A 443 0.83 58.02 -8.24
CA ASP A 443 2.30 58.12 -8.38
C ASP A 443 3.13 58.82 -7.25
N ALA A 444 4.37 58.43 -6.91
CA ALA A 444 5.25 57.36 -7.42
C ALA A 444 6.53 57.17 -6.55
N VAL A 445 7.24 56.04 -6.78
CA VAL A 445 8.72 55.83 -6.78
C VAL A 445 9.61 56.47 -5.69
N GLY A 446 10.45 55.66 -5.03
CA GLY A 446 11.63 56.15 -4.27
C GLY A 446 12.51 55.03 -3.67
N SER A 447 13.83 55.06 -3.96
CA SER A 447 14.78 53.96 -3.66
C SER A 447 15.60 54.11 -2.37
N ALA A 448 16.12 52.97 -1.90
CA ALA A 448 17.46 52.75 -1.32
C ALA A 448 17.77 52.96 0.20
N SER A 449 18.36 51.88 0.76
CA SER A 449 19.52 51.82 1.66
C SER A 449 19.51 52.26 3.15
N ALA A 450 19.78 51.25 3.98
CA ALA A 450 20.80 51.19 5.06
C ALA A 450 20.47 51.62 6.52
N HIS A 451 20.94 50.73 7.43
CA HIS A 451 21.28 50.86 8.86
C HIS A 451 20.39 51.69 9.83
N ASN A 452 19.96 51.02 10.91
CA ASN A 452 20.51 51.34 12.23
C ASN A 452 20.51 50.11 13.18
N GLU A 453 21.15 50.23 14.34
CA GLU A 453 21.43 49.14 15.30
C GLU A 453 20.52 49.19 16.57
N SER A 454 20.64 48.14 17.41
CA SER A 454 20.23 48.08 18.84
C SER A 454 18.70 48.00 19.11
N GLU A 455 18.20 47.41 20.21
CA GLU A 455 18.81 47.06 21.51
C GLU A 455 18.52 45.60 21.97
N GLU A 456 19.16 45.19 23.07
CA GLU A 456 18.93 43.91 23.76
C GLU A 456 17.57 43.86 24.50
N ASN A 457 17.05 42.64 24.72
CA ASN A 457 16.47 42.33 26.03
C ASN A 457 16.61 40.84 26.38
N GLN A 458 17.26 40.55 27.51
CA GLN A 458 17.44 39.18 28.01
C GLN A 458 16.38 38.89 29.09
N THR A 459 15.51 37.91 28.87
CA THR A 459 14.70 37.30 29.94
C THR A 459 14.98 35.79 30.00
N ASN A 460 15.47 35.36 31.16
CA ASN A 460 16.00 34.01 31.37
C ASN A 460 15.15 33.27 32.41
N THR A 461 14.25 32.40 31.95
CA THR A 461 13.43 31.55 32.84
C THR A 461 13.37 30.12 32.34
N LYS A 462 14.18 29.28 33.01
CA LYS A 462 13.97 27.85 33.33
C LYS A 462 13.07 27.02 32.40
N SER A 463 13.73 26.03 31.81
CA SER A 463 13.22 24.67 31.61
C SER A 463 12.14 24.21 32.62
N GLU A 464 11.05 23.66 32.10
CA GLU A 464 10.33 22.56 32.74
C GLU A 464 9.86 21.58 31.64
N ILE A 465 9.65 20.32 32.00
CA ILE A 465 9.44 19.21 31.04
C ILE A 465 7.97 18.80 31.03
N SER A 466 7.42 18.59 29.85
CA SER A 466 6.25 17.72 29.66
C SER A 466 6.42 16.87 28.40
N ASP A 467 6.25 15.56 28.56
CA ASP A 467 6.30 14.60 27.46
C ASP A 467 5.00 14.63 26.65
N PHE A 468 5.11 14.64 25.32
CA PHE A 468 4.02 14.24 24.43
C PHE A 468 4.54 13.41 23.25
N ASN A 469 4.08 12.17 23.18
CA ASN A 469 4.21 11.31 22.00
C ASN A 469 2.98 11.51 21.10
N TRP A 470 3.21 11.57 19.78
CA TRP A 470 2.58 10.75 18.74
C TRP A 470 3.51 10.71 17.51
#